data_AF-A0A1B1E558-F1
#
_entry.id   AF-A0A1B1E558-F1
#
_cell.length_a   1.000
_cell.length_b   1.000
_cell.length_c   1.000
_cell.angle_alpha   90.00
_cell.angle_beta   90.00
_cell.angle_gamma   90.00
#
_symmetry.space_group_name_H-M   'P 1'
#
loop_
_entity.id
_entity.type
_entity.pdbx_description
1 polymer ?
#
loop_
_entity_poly.entity_id
_entity_poly.type
_entity_poly.pdbx_seq_one_letter_code
_entity_poly.pdbx_strand_id
1 'polypeptide(L)'
;MSKKIDSMKPYFPAVIKGCESASDKFFKCLNENLQPQGNDQTASDGINQCQPLKMNYEKCMEEKLEKVNKNSLTFLTSYKGS
;
A
#
# COMPACT_ATOMS: atom_id res chain seq x y z
N MET A 1 -18.46 -11.93 -16.24
CA MET A 1 -17.95 -11.94 -14.85
C MET A 1 -16.81 -10.95 -14.79
N SER A 2 -17.05 -9.75 -14.27
CA SER A 2 -16.00 -8.74 -14.10
C SER A 2 -15.00 -9.30 -13.09
N LYS A 3 -13.80 -9.67 -13.54
CA LYS A 3 -12.66 -9.93 -12.65
C LYS A 3 -12.57 -8.68 -11.77
N LYS A 4 -12.83 -8.82 -10.46
CA LYS A 4 -12.53 -7.74 -9.51
C LYS A 4 -11.05 -7.43 -9.74
N ILE A 5 -10.76 -6.30 -10.36
CA ILE A 5 -9.43 -5.72 -10.32
C ILE A 5 -9.17 -5.60 -8.82
N ASP A 6 -8.23 -6.38 -8.30
CA ASP A 6 -7.87 -6.39 -6.90
C ASP A 6 -7.18 -5.06 -6.60
N SER A 7 -8.00 -4.02 -6.48
CA SER A 7 -7.62 -2.63 -6.44
C SER A 7 -6.62 -2.41 -5.33
N MET A 8 -5.59 -1.63 -5.61
CA MET A 8 -4.67 -1.19 -4.57
C MET A 8 -5.45 -0.44 -3.48
N LYS A 9 -4.96 -0.56 -2.25
CA LYS A 9 -5.53 0.13 -1.10
C LYS A 9 -5.42 1.66 -1.27
N PRO A 10 -6.32 2.46 -0.67
CA PRO A 10 -6.37 3.91 -0.89
C PRO A 10 -5.10 4.70 -0.54
N TYR A 11 -4.22 4.14 0.29
CA TYR A 11 -2.95 4.78 0.65
C TYR A 11 -1.84 4.58 -0.38
N PHE A 12 -2.03 3.71 -1.38
CA PHE A 12 -1.05 3.57 -2.46
C PHE A 12 -0.98 4.86 -3.31
N PRO A 13 0.22 5.31 -3.76
CA PRO A 13 1.55 4.74 -3.59
C PRO A 13 2.37 5.37 -2.44
N ALA A 14 1.72 5.78 -1.35
CA ALA A 14 2.41 6.46 -0.26
C ALA A 14 3.40 5.55 0.48
N VAL A 15 4.38 6.17 1.15
CA VAL A 15 5.37 5.50 1.99
C VAL A 15 5.38 6.16 3.37
N ILE A 16 5.09 5.38 4.41
CA ILE A 16 5.14 5.84 5.81
C ILE A 16 6.49 5.46 6.43
N LYS A 17 6.97 6.29 7.36
CA LYS A 17 8.21 6.04 8.09
C LYS A 17 8.22 4.65 8.75
N GLY A 18 9.27 3.88 8.46
CA GLY A 18 9.43 2.49 8.89
C GLY A 18 8.86 1.44 7.94
N CYS A 19 8.30 1.82 6.79
CA CYS A 19 7.87 0.92 5.72
C CYS A 19 8.67 1.12 4.41
N GLU A 20 9.76 1.88 4.44
CA GLU A 20 10.54 2.27 3.26
C GLU A 20 11.07 1.03 2.53
N SER A 21 11.66 0.06 3.23
CA SER A 21 12.21 -1.14 2.60
C SER A 21 11.14 -2.03 1.96
N ALA A 22 9.96 -2.16 2.59
CA ALA A 22 8.86 -2.94 2.03
C ALA A 22 8.27 -2.26 0.79
N SER A 23 8.14 -0.92 0.85
CA SER A 23 7.64 -0.10 -0.25
C SER A 23 8.59 -0.11 -1.44
N ASP A 24 9.88 0.07 -1.21
CA ASP A 24 10.91 0.08 -2.26
C ASP A 24 10.94 -1.25 -3.03
N LYS A 25 10.95 -2.38 -2.31
CA LYS A 25 10.89 -3.71 -2.95
C LYS A 25 9.65 -3.87 -3.81
N PHE A 26 8.49 -3.46 -3.29
CA PHE A 26 7.23 -3.57 -4.02
C PHE A 26 7.21 -2.68 -5.26
N PHE A 27 7.57 -1.41 -5.13
CA PHE A 27 7.56 -0.46 -6.24
C PHE A 27 8.61 -0.79 -7.29
N LYS A 28 9.77 -1.31 -6.89
CA LYS A 28 10.77 -1.82 -7.81
C LYS A 28 10.21 -3.00 -8.63
N CYS A 29 9.55 -3.95 -7.98
CA CYS A 29 8.89 -5.05 -8.68
C CYS A 29 7.83 -4.55 -9.66
N LEU A 30 7.01 -3.57 -9.27
CA LEU A 30 6.03 -2.96 -10.17
C LEU A 30 6.73 -2.30 -11.37
N ASN A 31 7.78 -1.52 -11.16
CA ASN A 31 8.50 -0.84 -12.23
C ASN A 31 9.18 -1.82 -13.20
N GLU A 32 9.65 -2.97 -12.72
CA GLU A 32 10.27 -4.01 -13.55
C GLU A 32 9.25 -4.80 -14.38
N ASN A 33 8.04 -5.03 -13.83
CA ASN A 33 7.06 -5.93 -14.43
C ASN A 33 5.87 -5.21 -15.10
N LEU A 34 5.65 -3.92 -14.81
CA LEU A 34 4.64 -3.11 -15.46
C LEU A 34 5.23 -2.36 -16.64
N GLN A 35 4.68 -2.63 -17.81
CA GLN A 35 5.01 -1.89 -19.01
C GLN A 35 4.20 -0.59 -19.08
N PRO A 36 4.81 0.55 -19.44
CA PRO A 36 4.08 1.82 -19.62
C PRO A 36 3.02 1.75 -20.72
N GLN A 37 3.22 0.84 -21.69
CA GLN A 37 2.31 0.58 -22.80
C GLN A 37 1.87 -0.88 -22.72
N GLY A 38 0.76 -1.14 -22.05
CA GLY A 38 0.21 -2.47 -21.85
C GLY A 38 -1.32 -2.43 -21.86
N ASN A 39 -1.93 -3.61 -21.90
CA ASN A 39 -3.37 -3.77 -21.70
C ASN A 39 -3.65 -4.24 -20.25
N ASP A 40 -4.92 -4.25 -19.87
CA ASP A 40 -5.37 -4.64 -18.53
C ASP A 40 -4.86 -6.03 -18.10
N GLN A 41 -4.73 -6.97 -19.05
CA GLN A 41 -4.25 -8.32 -18.78
C GLN A 41 -2.76 -8.31 -18.43
N THR A 42 -1.94 -7.62 -19.21
CA THR A 42 -0.51 -7.45 -18.93
C THR A 42 -0.26 -6.72 -17.61
N ALA A 43 -1.08 -5.71 -17.29
CA ALA A 43 -1.00 -5.02 -16.00
C ALA A 43 -1.38 -5.95 -14.83
N SER A 44 -2.44 -6.73 -14.99
CA SER A 44 -2.86 -7.72 -13.99
C SER A 44 -1.76 -8.77 -13.76
N ASP A 45 -1.13 -9.27 -14.83
CA ASP A 45 -0.09 -10.30 -14.72
C ASP A 45 1.18 -9.73 -14.08
N GLY A 46 1.58 -8.49 -14.42
CA GLY A 46 2.70 -7.81 -13.78
C GLY A 46 2.47 -7.55 -12.29
N ILE A 47 1.27 -7.10 -11.90
CA ILE A 47 0.91 -6.97 -10.48
C ILE A 47 0.93 -8.33 -9.78
N ASN A 48 0.45 -9.39 -10.44
CA ASN A 48 0.39 -10.74 -9.87
C ASN A 48 1.78 -11.28 -9.52
N GLN A 49 2.81 -10.97 -10.31
CA GLN A 49 4.19 -11.34 -10.00
C GLN A 49 4.72 -10.65 -8.73
N CYS A 50 4.16 -9.49 -8.38
CA CYS A 50 4.54 -8.72 -7.21
C CYS A 50 3.66 -8.97 -5.98
N GLN A 51 2.71 -9.92 -6.02
CA GLN A 51 1.74 -10.16 -4.94
C GLN A 51 2.35 -10.36 -3.55
N PRO A 52 3.42 -11.17 -3.37
CA PRO A 52 4.04 -11.30 -2.05
C PRO A 52 4.59 -9.98 -1.51
N LEU A 53 5.11 -9.13 -2.40
CA LEU A 53 5.65 -7.81 -2.04
C LEU A 53 4.52 -6.81 -1.77
N LYS A 54 3.42 -6.88 -2.54
CA LYS A 54 2.18 -6.13 -2.29
C LYS A 54 1.67 -6.40 -0.87
N MET A 55 1.51 -7.66 -0.50
CA MET A 55 1.02 -8.05 0.83
C MET A 55 1.92 -7.51 1.96
N ASN A 56 3.24 -7.55 1.77
CA ASN A 56 4.19 -7.03 2.77
C ASN A 56 4.13 -5.51 2.90
N TYR A 57 4.01 -4.79 1.77
CA TYR A 57 3.81 -3.36 1.75
C TYR A 57 2.50 -2.98 2.47
N GLU A 58 1.39 -3.62 2.08
CA GLU A 58 0.07 -3.33 2.63
C GLU A 58 0.02 -3.61 4.14
N LYS A 59 0.55 -4.76 4.58
CA LYS A 59 0.64 -5.09 6.01
C LYS A 59 1.42 -4.04 6.80
N CYS A 60 2.58 -3.60 6.30
CA CYS A 60 3.36 -2.58 6.99
C CYS A 60 2.61 -1.25 7.08
N MET A 61 2.00 -0.82 5.97
CA MET A 61 1.24 0.43 5.92
C MET A 61 0.04 0.40 6.87
N GLU A 62 -0.73 -0.69 6.88
CA GLU A 62 -1.87 -0.88 7.78
C GLU A 62 -1.44 -0.85 9.25
N GLU A 63 -0.40 -1.61 9.63
CA GLU A 63 0.12 -1.62 11.00
C GLU A 63 0.59 -0.24 11.49
N LYS A 64 1.17 0.57 10.60
CA LYS A 64 1.62 1.94 10.93
C LYS A 64 0.47 2.93 10.96
N LEU A 65 -0.45 2.87 10.00
CA LEU A 65 -1.64 3.72 9.96
C LEU A 65 -2.53 3.48 11.17
N GLU A 66 -2.72 2.24 11.60
CA GLU A 66 -3.43 1.94 12.83
C GLU A 66 -2.79 2.58 14.06
N LYS A 67 -1.45 2.56 14.15
CA LYS A 67 -0.72 3.21 15.24
C LYS A 67 -0.87 4.73 15.18
N VAL A 68 -0.78 5.32 13.99
CA VAL A 68 -1.00 6.76 13.79
C VAL A 68 -2.43 7.15 14.16
N ASN A 69 -3.43 6.38 13.74
CA ASN A 69 -4.83 6.63 14.09
C ASN A 69 -5.07 6.50 15.58
N LYS A 70 -4.54 5.45 16.24
CA LYS A 70 -4.60 5.30 17.70
C LYS A 70 -3.96 6.50 18.42
N ASN A 71 -2.79 6.94 17.95
CA ASN A 71 -2.06 8.07 18.54
C ASN A 71 -2.72 9.43 18.22
N SER A 72 -3.34 9.58 17.05
CA SER A 72 -4.06 10.78 16.64
C SER A 72 -5.39 10.90 17.38
N LEU A 73 -6.04 9.78 17.71
CA LEU A 73 -7.23 9.77 18.56
C LEU A 73 -6.90 10.14 20.01
N THR A 74 -5.71 9.80 20.53
CA THR A 74 -5.24 10.33 21.83
C THR A 74 -4.94 11.82 21.81
N PHE A 75 -4.64 12.41 20.66
CA PHE A 75 -4.51 13.88 20.53
C PHE A 75 -5.86 14.59 20.54
N LEU A 76 -6.91 13.96 20.01
CA LEU A 76 -8.27 14.56 20.01
C LEU A 76 -8.94 14.49 21.39
N THR A 77 -8.57 13.53 22.24
CA THR A 77 -9.12 13.44 23.61
C THR A 77 -8.41 14.33 24.62
N SER A 78 -7.17 14.78 24.35
CA SER A 78 -6.43 15.66 25.26
C SER A 78 -6.86 17.13 25.23
N TYR A 79 -7.73 17.54 24.30
CA TYR A 79 -8.27 18.91 24.21
C TYR A 79 -9.66 19.09 24.83
N LYS A 80 -10.25 18.05 25.44
CA LYS A 80 -11.55 18.14 26.15
C LYS A 80 -11.41 18.28 27.67
N GLY A 81 -10.34 18.91 28.14
CA GLY A 81 -10.09 19.12 29.57
C GLY A 81 -9.13 20.25 29.85
N SER A 82 -9.54 21.49 29.55
CA SER A 82 -9.00 22.72 30.15
C SER A 82 -10.10 23.75 30.21
#